data_AF-A0A0M2LWU4-F1
#
_entry.id   AF-A0A0M2LWU4-F1
#
_cell.length_a   1.000
_cell.length_b   1.000
_cell.length_c   1.000
_cell.angle_alpha   90.00
_cell.angle_beta   90.00
_cell.angle_gamma   90.00
#
_symmetry.space_group_name_H-M   'P 1'
#
loop_
_entity.id
_entity.type
_entity.pdbx_description
1 polymer ?
#
loop_
_entity_poly.entity_id
_entity_poly.type
_entity_poly.pdbx_seq_one_letter_code
_entity_poly.pdbx_strand_id
1 'polypeptide(L)'
;MALVERSHGTDLIGRAAMVTDSLDDRNILSRSSLPLLTQWPNIHKNPQYRDFAYIPGDYLNRVKQPGVRVWRILLREDVLPWLLMCLSGLTITVPHIAGSLLLFFSFWSIYEAGYFDNDKCAARYEGDPQLKPEFARFTNPFLEVYCWVWAIGLGAAAVWLIHPDRWYIAGPAWLCVLFSCRMVYHFYNRVDKDTRVFVYPVLQAFRFGSPIAIIDLHSAGAALILSQIIPRWFEYGVYRYQRKHFALSTWPKVPARTLRLITFLLLLVAILIARGMDAIMAPASLALLLFAYAVYRFEARELKADFRRLNRMPVT
;
A
#
# COMPACT_ATOMS: atom_id res chain seq x y z
N MET A 1 16.06 33.54 -26.20
CA MET A 1 16.22 34.81 -26.95
C MET A 1 17.52 34.89 -27.76
N ALA A 2 18.70 34.84 -27.13
CA ALA A 2 19.99 35.03 -27.83
C ALA A 2 20.29 34.03 -28.96
N LEU A 3 19.71 32.83 -28.94
CA LEU A 3 19.99 31.79 -29.94
C LEU A 3 19.23 32.01 -31.26
N VAL A 4 17.93 32.34 -31.18
CA VAL A 4 17.03 32.51 -32.34
C VAL A 4 17.31 33.81 -33.09
N GLU A 5 17.60 34.89 -32.37
CA GLU A 5 18.01 36.16 -32.98
C GLU A 5 19.37 36.03 -33.68
N ARG A 6 20.30 35.22 -33.13
CA ARG A 6 21.58 34.93 -33.77
C ARG A 6 21.44 34.11 -35.05
N SER A 7 20.53 33.15 -35.08
CA SER A 7 20.43 32.21 -36.20
C SER A 7 19.59 32.72 -37.36
N HIS A 8 18.62 33.60 -37.10
CA HIS A 8 17.62 33.98 -38.11
C HIS A 8 17.50 35.50 -38.34
N GLY A 9 18.17 36.32 -37.53
CA GLY A 9 18.10 37.77 -37.62
C GLY A 9 16.75 38.33 -37.17
N THR A 10 16.76 39.60 -36.78
CA THR A 10 15.56 40.31 -36.27
C THR A 10 14.50 40.53 -37.34
N ASP A 11 14.92 40.63 -38.61
CA ASP A 11 14.03 40.90 -39.74
C ASP A 11 13.13 39.69 -40.11
N LEU A 12 13.63 38.45 -39.96
CA LEU A 12 12.80 37.26 -40.13
C LEU A 12 11.78 37.14 -39.00
N ILE A 13 12.21 37.39 -37.76
CA ILE A 13 11.32 37.38 -36.59
C ILE A 13 10.19 38.40 -36.78
N GLY A 14 10.53 39.61 -37.25
CA GLY A 14 9.59 40.68 -37.55
C GLY A 14 8.51 40.34 -38.58
N ARG A 15 8.72 39.31 -39.42
CA ARG A 15 7.78 38.85 -40.46
C ARG A 15 7.17 37.48 -40.16
N ALA A 16 7.57 36.84 -39.07
CA ALA A 16 7.11 35.51 -38.70
C ALA A 16 5.82 35.54 -37.88
N ALA A 17 5.06 34.46 -37.97
CA ALA A 17 4.06 34.09 -36.97
C ALA A 17 4.75 33.25 -35.89
N MET A 18 4.69 33.71 -34.64
CA MET A 18 5.31 33.01 -33.52
C MET A 18 4.24 32.40 -32.64
N VAL A 19 4.23 31.07 -32.56
CA VAL A 19 3.34 30.29 -31.68
C VAL A 19 4.17 29.71 -30.54
N THR A 20 3.80 30.01 -29.31
CA THR A 20 4.43 29.45 -28.10
C THR A 20 3.41 29.35 -26.98
N ASP A 21 3.63 28.44 -26.03
CA ASP A 21 2.89 28.32 -24.77
C ASP A 21 3.65 28.87 -23.56
N SER A 22 4.89 29.36 -23.77
CA SER A 22 5.76 29.87 -22.72
C SER A 22 5.70 31.39 -22.57
N LEU A 23 5.61 31.85 -21.33
CA LEU A 23 5.71 33.28 -20.99
C LEU A 23 7.14 33.81 -21.09
N ASP A 24 8.14 32.94 -21.05
CA ASP A 24 9.56 33.33 -21.14
C ASP A 24 9.93 33.80 -22.57
N ASP A 25 9.12 33.45 -23.56
CA ASP A 25 9.28 33.86 -24.96
C ASP A 25 8.67 35.24 -25.26
N ARG A 26 8.15 35.95 -24.24
CA ARG A 26 7.45 37.24 -24.38
C ARG A 26 8.24 38.27 -25.19
N ASN A 27 9.56 38.28 -25.05
CA ASN A 27 10.44 39.23 -25.76
C ASN A 27 10.56 38.94 -27.26
N ILE A 28 10.39 37.69 -27.70
CA ILE A 28 10.43 37.33 -29.12
C ILE A 28 9.02 37.47 -29.71
N LEU A 29 8.00 37.05 -28.95
CA LEU A 29 6.59 37.27 -29.28
C LEU A 29 6.32 38.74 -29.60
N SER A 30 6.75 39.66 -28.74
CA SER A 30 6.51 41.11 -28.92
C SER A 30 7.18 41.71 -30.16
N ARG A 31 8.12 40.99 -30.78
CA ARG A 31 8.85 41.40 -31.99
C ARG A 31 8.34 40.70 -33.24
N SER A 32 7.43 39.73 -33.12
CA SER A 32 6.87 38.99 -34.26
C SER A 32 5.67 39.70 -34.89
N SER A 33 5.46 39.50 -36.19
CA SER A 33 4.30 40.08 -36.89
C SER A 33 2.96 39.54 -36.39
N LEU A 34 2.93 38.26 -35.99
CA LEU A 34 1.73 37.59 -35.50
C LEU A 34 2.08 36.81 -34.21
N PRO A 35 1.97 37.47 -33.04
CA PRO A 35 2.23 36.83 -31.75
C PRO A 35 1.04 35.98 -31.31
N LEU A 36 1.23 34.66 -31.25
CA LEU A 36 0.23 33.71 -30.79
C LEU A 36 0.72 33.02 -29.52
N LEU A 37 0.46 33.64 -28.38
CA LEU A 37 0.68 33.02 -27.08
C LEU A 37 -0.50 32.11 -26.74
N THR A 38 -0.27 30.81 -26.79
CA THR A 38 -1.27 29.81 -26.44
C THR A 38 -1.22 29.56 -24.94
N GLN A 39 -2.07 30.25 -24.18
CA GLN A 39 -2.29 29.90 -22.79
C GLN A 39 -3.39 28.84 -22.71
N TRP A 40 -3.05 27.66 -22.21
CA TRP A 40 -4.03 26.63 -21.91
C TRP A 40 -4.50 26.82 -20.47
N PRO A 41 -5.65 27.48 -20.23
CA PRO A 41 -6.10 27.84 -18.87
C PRO A 41 -6.28 26.63 -17.93
N ASN A 42 -6.28 25.41 -18.49
CA ASN A 42 -6.55 24.17 -17.78
C ASN A 42 -5.41 23.13 -17.81
N ILE A 43 -4.21 23.38 -18.35
CA ILE A 43 -3.15 22.34 -18.37
C ILE A 43 -2.77 21.87 -16.95
N HIS A 44 -2.62 22.79 -15.99
CA HIS A 44 -2.36 22.43 -14.59
C HIS A 44 -3.57 21.85 -13.85
N LYS A 45 -4.76 21.96 -14.45
CA LYS A 45 -6.03 21.45 -13.94
C LYS A 45 -6.53 20.25 -14.72
N ASN A 46 -5.77 19.70 -15.67
CA ASN A 46 -6.19 18.54 -16.42
C ASN A 46 -5.73 17.29 -15.66
N PRO A 47 -6.59 16.67 -14.82
CA PRO A 47 -6.21 15.49 -14.04
C PRO A 47 -5.67 14.34 -14.92
N GLN A 48 -6.03 14.35 -16.20
CA GLN A 48 -5.58 13.37 -17.20
C GLN A 48 -4.05 13.26 -17.29
N TYR A 49 -3.29 14.37 -17.16
CA TYR A 49 -1.82 14.31 -17.21
C TYR A 49 -1.18 13.86 -15.88
N ARG A 50 -1.83 14.11 -14.74
CA ARG A 50 -1.40 13.60 -13.42
C ARG A 50 -1.60 12.11 -13.24
N ASP A 51 -2.47 11.52 -14.05
CA ASP A 51 -2.81 10.10 -14.00
C ASP A 51 -1.81 9.23 -14.80
N PHE A 52 -0.89 9.82 -15.59
CA PHE A 52 0.15 9.04 -16.29
C PHE A 52 1.33 8.64 -15.41
N ALA A 53 1.62 9.39 -14.35
CA ALA A 53 2.71 9.08 -13.42
C ALA A 53 2.17 8.28 -12.23
N TYR A 54 2.48 6.98 -12.20
CA TYR A 54 2.19 6.10 -11.08
C TYR A 54 3.42 5.96 -10.17
N ILE A 55 3.17 6.01 -8.87
CA ILE A 55 4.08 5.57 -7.82
C ILE A 55 3.36 4.57 -6.92
N PRO A 56 4.05 3.59 -6.31
CA PRO A 56 3.43 2.68 -5.35
C PRO A 56 2.68 3.48 -4.27
N GLY A 57 1.41 3.15 -3.99
CA GLY A 57 0.57 3.88 -3.03
C GLY A 57 -0.35 4.95 -3.64
N ASP A 58 -0.24 5.24 -4.94
CA ASP A 58 -0.99 6.33 -5.58
C ASP A 58 -2.50 6.08 -5.63
N TYR A 59 -2.94 4.90 -6.09
CA TYR A 59 -4.36 4.52 -6.09
C TYR A 59 -4.92 4.41 -4.67
N LEU A 60 -4.10 3.91 -3.72
CA LEU A 60 -4.49 3.87 -2.32
C LEU A 60 -4.79 5.29 -1.79
N ASN A 61 -3.91 6.24 -2.08
CA ASN A 61 -4.01 7.61 -1.62
C ASN A 61 -5.14 8.40 -2.33
N ARG A 62 -5.28 8.25 -3.65
CA ARG A 62 -6.24 9.00 -4.44
C ARG A 62 -7.66 8.44 -4.37
N VAL A 63 -7.81 7.11 -4.32
CA VAL A 63 -9.12 6.45 -4.46
C VAL A 63 -9.55 5.75 -3.19
N LYS A 64 -8.71 4.89 -2.61
CA LYS A 64 -9.13 4.08 -1.45
C LYS A 64 -9.21 4.86 -0.15
N GLN A 65 -8.34 5.85 0.07
CA GLN A 65 -8.28 6.62 1.31
C GLN A 65 -7.98 8.12 1.06
N PRO A 66 -8.80 8.81 0.26
CA PRO A 66 -8.62 10.22 -0.04
C PRO A 66 -8.64 11.08 1.23
N GLY A 67 -7.73 12.04 1.32
CA GLY A 67 -7.66 13.02 2.42
C GLY A 67 -7.17 12.46 3.77
N VAL A 68 -6.87 11.17 3.86
CA VAL A 68 -6.30 10.56 5.06
C VAL A 68 -4.77 10.66 5.00
N ARG A 69 -4.08 10.68 6.16
CA ARG A 69 -2.61 10.51 6.21
C ARG A 69 -2.23 9.06 5.91
N VAL A 70 -2.57 8.57 4.72
CA VAL A 70 -2.44 7.19 4.26
C VAL A 70 -1.03 6.67 4.48
N TRP A 71 -0.03 7.45 4.10
CA TRP A 71 1.38 7.12 4.31
C TRP A 71 1.73 6.84 5.77
N ARG A 72 1.16 7.61 6.71
CA ARG A 72 1.41 7.39 8.15
C ARG A 72 0.78 6.08 8.63
N ILE A 73 -0.39 5.72 8.09
CA ILE A 73 -1.07 4.46 8.40
C ILE A 73 -0.29 3.30 7.78
N LEU A 74 0.02 3.37 6.48
CA LEU A 74 0.80 2.37 5.76
C LEU A 74 2.16 2.11 6.43
N LEU A 75 2.87 3.18 6.81
CA LEU A 75 4.15 3.08 7.50
C LEU A 75 4.02 2.32 8.83
N ARG A 76 3.02 2.66 9.64
CA ARG A 76 2.87 2.08 10.98
C ARG A 76 2.27 0.67 10.96
N GLU A 77 1.27 0.45 10.14
CA GLU A 77 0.44 -0.76 10.16
C GLU A 77 0.97 -1.86 9.23
N ASP A 78 1.82 -1.52 8.27
CA ASP A 78 2.31 -2.46 7.25
C ASP A 78 3.84 -2.41 7.10
N VAL A 79 4.44 -1.26 6.79
CA VAL A 79 5.90 -1.16 6.54
C VAL A 79 6.71 -1.54 7.77
N LEU A 80 6.36 -1.02 8.95
CA LEU A 80 7.14 -1.27 10.15
C LEU A 80 7.07 -2.73 10.61
N PRO A 81 5.90 -3.39 10.74
CA PRO A 81 5.83 -4.83 10.99
C PRO A 81 6.56 -5.66 9.93
N TRP A 82 6.46 -5.28 8.65
CA TRP A 82 7.16 -5.95 7.55
C TRP A 82 8.67 -5.86 7.69
N LEU A 83 9.20 -4.67 8.00
CA LEU A 83 10.63 -4.46 8.25
C LEU A 83 11.12 -5.27 9.44
N LEU A 84 10.42 -5.24 10.57
CA LEU A 84 10.80 -6.00 11.75
C LEU A 84 10.83 -7.50 11.48
N MET A 85 9.91 -8.00 10.65
CA MET A 85 9.90 -9.39 10.21
C MET A 85 11.12 -9.69 9.31
N CYS A 86 11.36 -8.88 8.26
CA CYS A 86 12.48 -9.06 7.34
C CYS A 86 13.83 -9.05 8.06
N LEU A 87 14.02 -8.08 8.95
CA LEU A 87 15.27 -7.93 9.72
C LEU A 87 15.47 -9.03 10.76
N SER A 88 14.46 -9.86 11.04
CA SER A 88 14.63 -11.03 11.90
C SER A 88 15.30 -12.20 11.20
N GLY A 89 15.23 -12.26 9.88
CA GLY A 89 15.88 -13.26 9.04
C GLY A 89 17.19 -12.80 8.41
N LEU A 90 17.59 -11.55 8.61
CA LEU A 90 18.72 -10.93 7.94
C LEU A 90 19.70 -10.34 8.95
N THR A 91 20.97 -10.30 8.58
CA THR A 91 21.94 -9.41 9.24
C THR A 91 21.50 -7.96 9.01
N ILE A 92 21.49 -7.13 10.06
CA ILE A 92 21.01 -5.75 9.92
C ILE A 92 22.10 -4.90 9.26
N THR A 93 21.94 -4.65 7.95
CA THR A 93 22.81 -3.79 7.15
C THR A 93 21.98 -2.76 6.37
N VAL A 94 22.59 -1.66 5.94
CA VAL A 94 21.90 -0.63 5.14
C VAL A 94 21.31 -1.22 3.84
N PRO A 95 22.03 -2.05 3.06
CA PRO A 95 21.45 -2.73 1.89
C PRO A 95 20.24 -3.59 2.22
N HIS A 96 20.26 -4.34 3.32
CA HIS A 96 19.12 -5.19 3.70
C HIS A 96 17.89 -4.39 4.13
N ILE A 97 18.06 -3.26 4.82
CA ILE A 97 16.96 -2.35 5.15
C ILE A 97 16.37 -1.75 3.87
N ALA A 98 17.22 -1.21 2.99
CA ALA A 98 16.80 -0.62 1.72
C ALA A 98 16.12 -1.67 0.83
N GLY A 99 16.71 -2.87 0.70
CA GLY A 99 16.15 -3.99 -0.03
C GLY A 99 14.80 -4.42 0.51
N SER A 100 14.63 -4.51 1.84
CA SER A 100 13.34 -4.86 2.46
C SER A 100 12.25 -3.82 2.19
N LEU A 101 12.60 -2.52 2.14
CA LEU A 101 11.68 -1.44 1.76
C LEU A 101 11.30 -1.52 0.27
N LEU A 102 12.27 -1.76 -0.61
CA LEU A 102 12.01 -1.93 -2.04
C LEU A 102 11.14 -3.17 -2.30
N LEU A 103 11.37 -4.25 -1.56
CA LEU A 103 10.56 -5.47 -1.61
C LEU A 103 9.11 -5.18 -1.18
N PHE A 104 8.92 -4.40 -0.11
CA PHE A 104 7.60 -3.95 0.32
C PHE A 104 6.88 -3.18 -0.78
N PHE A 105 7.53 -2.17 -1.38
CA PHE A 105 6.89 -1.35 -2.41
C PHE A 105 6.68 -2.11 -3.72
N SER A 106 7.57 -3.05 -4.03
CA SER A 106 7.39 -4.00 -5.14
C SER A 106 6.11 -4.82 -4.97
N PHE A 107 5.93 -5.44 -3.80
CA PHE A 107 4.72 -6.18 -3.48
C PHE A 107 3.48 -5.26 -3.47
N TRP A 108 3.60 -4.10 -2.84
CA TRP A 108 2.50 -3.15 -2.69
C TRP A 108 1.95 -2.68 -4.04
N SER A 109 2.79 -2.56 -5.06
CA SER A 109 2.34 -2.24 -6.42
C SER A 109 1.37 -3.27 -6.98
N ILE A 110 1.66 -4.57 -6.83
CA ILE A 110 0.74 -5.63 -7.26
C ILE A 110 -0.51 -5.69 -6.39
N TYR A 111 -0.34 -5.48 -5.09
CA TYR A 111 -1.44 -5.42 -4.13
C TYR A 111 -2.42 -4.28 -4.50
N GLU A 112 -1.89 -3.15 -4.97
CA GLU A 112 -2.67 -2.00 -5.44
C GLU A 112 -3.38 -2.26 -6.77
N ALA A 113 -2.74 -2.96 -7.72
CA ALA A 113 -3.42 -3.45 -8.92
C ALA A 113 -4.60 -4.37 -8.56
N GLY A 114 -4.44 -5.20 -7.52
CA GLY A 114 -5.52 -6.02 -6.96
C GLY A 114 -6.69 -5.20 -6.43
N TYR A 115 -6.42 -4.08 -5.75
CA TYR A 115 -7.45 -3.15 -5.30
C TYR A 115 -8.18 -2.45 -6.43
N PHE A 116 -7.48 -2.12 -7.51
CA PHE A 116 -8.09 -1.55 -8.70
C PHE A 116 -9.00 -2.55 -9.42
N ASP A 117 -8.54 -3.80 -9.60
CA ASP A 117 -9.36 -4.88 -10.16
C ASP A 117 -10.58 -5.19 -9.27
N ASN A 118 -10.45 -5.11 -7.95
CA ASN A 118 -11.57 -5.27 -7.02
C ASN A 118 -12.66 -4.24 -7.27
N ASP A 119 -12.30 -2.97 -7.45
CA ASP A 119 -13.29 -1.90 -7.68
C ASP A 119 -13.94 -2.02 -9.06
N LYS A 120 -13.18 -2.40 -10.09
CA LYS A 120 -13.73 -2.73 -11.40
C LYS A 120 -14.71 -3.91 -11.34
N CYS A 121 -14.36 -4.97 -10.62
CA CYS A 121 -15.23 -6.15 -10.46
C CYS A 121 -16.49 -5.79 -9.64
N ALA A 122 -16.34 -4.99 -8.58
CA ALA A 122 -17.48 -4.52 -7.80
C ALA A 122 -18.45 -3.71 -8.66
N ALA A 123 -17.95 -2.75 -9.45
CA ALA A 123 -18.76 -1.95 -10.35
C ALA A 123 -19.54 -2.78 -11.38
N ARG A 124 -18.95 -3.90 -11.83
CA ARG A 124 -19.50 -4.72 -12.92
C ARG A 124 -20.43 -5.84 -12.44
N TYR A 125 -20.12 -6.47 -11.30
CA TYR A 125 -20.73 -7.74 -10.90
C TYR A 125 -21.48 -7.68 -9.57
N GLU A 126 -21.28 -6.66 -8.73
CA GLU A 126 -21.95 -6.59 -7.43
C GLU A 126 -23.26 -5.78 -7.51
N GLY A 127 -24.32 -6.27 -6.88
CA GLY A 127 -25.59 -5.52 -6.77
C GLY A 127 -25.52 -4.32 -5.82
N ASP A 128 -24.56 -4.31 -4.89
CA ASP A 128 -24.36 -3.29 -3.86
C ASP A 128 -22.88 -2.85 -3.75
N PRO A 129 -22.30 -2.27 -4.82
CA PRO A 129 -20.88 -1.95 -4.89
C PRO A 129 -20.50 -0.87 -3.87
N GLN A 130 -19.37 -1.07 -3.17
CA GLN A 130 -18.85 -0.12 -2.17
C GLN A 130 -17.76 0.76 -2.76
N LEU A 131 -18.12 1.54 -3.79
CA LEU A 131 -17.19 2.40 -4.50
C LEU A 131 -17.18 3.80 -3.91
N LYS A 132 -15.98 4.37 -3.80
CA LYS A 132 -15.82 5.77 -3.40
C LYS A 132 -16.04 6.69 -4.62
N PRO A 133 -16.54 7.93 -4.43
CA PRO A 133 -16.76 8.87 -5.54
C PRO A 133 -15.51 9.12 -6.40
N GLU A 134 -14.32 9.03 -5.80
CA GLU A 134 -13.03 9.20 -6.45
C GLU A 134 -12.75 8.12 -7.49
N PHE A 135 -13.32 6.91 -7.34
CA PHE A 135 -13.16 5.84 -8.34
C PHE A 135 -13.78 6.23 -9.68
N ALA A 136 -14.96 6.87 -9.67
CA ALA A 136 -15.62 7.34 -10.89
C ALA A 136 -14.81 8.44 -11.62
N ARG A 137 -13.90 9.12 -10.91
CA ARG A 137 -13.03 10.18 -11.45
C ARG A 137 -11.64 9.69 -11.78
N PHE A 138 -11.29 8.45 -11.43
CA PHE A 138 -9.97 7.90 -11.65
C PHE A 138 -9.85 7.42 -13.10
N THR A 139 -8.98 8.05 -13.89
CA THR A 139 -8.97 7.87 -15.34
C THR A 139 -7.82 7.04 -15.88
N ASN A 140 -6.85 6.61 -15.05
CA ASN A 140 -5.67 5.90 -15.53
C ASN A 140 -6.01 4.48 -16.05
N PRO A 141 -6.00 4.23 -17.37
CA PRO A 141 -6.31 2.90 -17.91
C PRO A 141 -5.10 1.95 -17.81
N PHE A 142 -3.90 2.50 -17.64
CA PHE A 142 -2.63 1.78 -17.62
C PHE A 142 -2.12 1.47 -16.20
N LEU A 143 -2.93 1.75 -15.15
CA LEU A 143 -2.53 1.54 -13.75
C LEU A 143 -1.95 0.14 -13.53
N GLU A 144 -2.59 -0.90 -14.07
CA GLU A 144 -2.11 -2.28 -13.91
C GLU A 144 -0.73 -2.49 -14.55
N VAL A 145 -0.47 -1.93 -15.73
CA VAL A 145 0.84 -2.00 -16.39
C VAL A 145 1.89 -1.29 -15.55
N TYR A 146 1.59 -0.10 -15.05
CA TYR A 146 2.52 0.64 -14.21
C TYR A 146 2.82 -0.06 -12.89
N CYS A 147 1.82 -0.66 -12.25
CA CYS A 147 2.01 -1.50 -11.08
C CYS A 147 3.01 -2.63 -11.36
N TRP A 148 2.89 -3.32 -12.50
CA TRP A 148 3.82 -4.39 -12.88
C TRP A 148 5.23 -3.87 -13.16
N VAL A 149 5.38 -2.77 -13.90
CA VAL A 149 6.69 -2.17 -14.20
C VAL A 149 7.42 -1.81 -12.90
N TRP A 150 6.74 -1.12 -11.97
CA TRP A 150 7.32 -0.78 -10.67
C TRP A 150 7.58 -2.00 -9.80
N ALA A 151 6.67 -2.98 -9.78
CA ALA A 151 6.86 -4.20 -9.02
C ALA A 151 8.11 -4.95 -9.47
N ILE A 152 8.31 -5.13 -10.78
CA ILE A 152 9.48 -5.81 -11.34
C ILE A 152 10.75 -5.00 -11.07
N GLY A 153 10.75 -3.69 -11.35
CA GLY A 153 11.93 -2.83 -11.17
C GLY A 153 12.39 -2.76 -9.71
N LEU A 154 11.46 -2.49 -8.78
CA LEU A 154 11.76 -2.45 -7.35
C LEU A 154 12.13 -3.83 -6.80
N GLY A 155 11.47 -4.89 -7.27
CA GLY A 155 11.76 -6.26 -6.87
C GLY A 155 13.15 -6.71 -7.29
N ALA A 156 13.56 -6.41 -8.52
CA ALA A 156 14.91 -6.71 -9.01
C ALA A 156 15.97 -5.96 -8.20
N ALA A 157 15.76 -4.66 -7.93
CA ALA A 157 16.67 -3.88 -7.09
C ALA A 157 16.73 -4.41 -5.64
N ALA A 158 15.59 -4.80 -5.06
CA ALA A 158 15.53 -5.41 -3.74
C ALA A 158 16.33 -6.72 -3.67
N VAL A 159 16.11 -7.61 -4.64
CA VAL A 159 16.81 -8.90 -4.73
C VAL A 159 18.31 -8.69 -4.87
N TRP A 160 18.75 -7.72 -5.69
CA TRP A 160 20.17 -7.40 -5.82
C TRP A 160 20.79 -6.90 -4.51
N LEU A 161 20.07 -6.09 -3.74
CA LEU A 161 20.55 -5.57 -2.46
C LEU A 161 20.58 -6.61 -1.33
N ILE A 162 19.68 -7.60 -1.35
CA ILE A 162 19.58 -8.63 -0.30
C ILE A 162 20.43 -9.86 -0.64
N HIS A 163 20.39 -10.32 -1.89
CA HIS A 163 21.04 -11.56 -2.34
C HIS A 163 21.77 -11.36 -3.68
N PRO A 164 22.82 -10.51 -3.72
CA PRO A 164 23.56 -10.24 -4.96
C PRO A 164 24.12 -11.51 -5.60
N ASP A 165 24.56 -12.49 -4.80
CA ASP A 165 25.15 -13.73 -5.31
C ASP A 165 24.13 -14.81 -5.69
N ARG A 166 22.85 -14.61 -5.36
CA ARG A 166 21.75 -15.58 -5.58
C ARG A 166 20.55 -14.97 -6.29
N TRP A 167 20.75 -13.85 -6.99
CA TRP A 167 19.69 -13.11 -7.66
C TRP A 167 18.91 -13.96 -8.68
N TYR A 168 19.58 -14.94 -9.31
CA TYR A 168 18.98 -15.85 -10.29
C TYR A 168 18.02 -16.88 -9.67
N ILE A 169 18.04 -17.08 -8.35
CA ILE A 169 17.05 -17.89 -7.61
C ILE A 169 16.02 -16.97 -6.96
N ALA A 170 16.49 -15.95 -6.24
CA ALA A 170 15.63 -15.02 -5.50
C ALA A 170 14.74 -14.18 -6.43
N GLY A 171 15.23 -13.77 -7.60
CA GLY A 171 14.48 -13.02 -8.59
C GLY A 171 13.25 -13.78 -9.10
N PRO A 172 13.41 -14.99 -9.66
CA PRO A 172 12.28 -15.83 -10.05
C PRO A 172 11.34 -16.18 -8.88
N ALA A 173 11.87 -16.47 -7.69
CA ALA A 173 11.04 -16.73 -6.51
C ALA A 173 10.15 -15.52 -6.17
N TRP A 174 10.70 -14.31 -6.21
CA TRP A 174 9.93 -13.08 -5.98
C TRP A 174 8.89 -12.84 -7.08
N LEU A 175 9.25 -13.04 -8.35
CA LEU A 175 8.30 -12.95 -9.46
C LEU A 175 7.13 -13.94 -9.29
N CYS A 176 7.42 -15.18 -8.89
CA CYS A 176 6.38 -16.17 -8.57
C CYS A 176 5.43 -15.65 -7.48
N VAL A 177 5.95 -15.07 -6.41
CA VAL A 177 5.13 -14.46 -5.35
C VAL A 177 4.21 -13.35 -5.90
N LEU A 178 4.74 -12.47 -6.76
CA LEU A 178 3.96 -11.39 -7.37
C LEU A 178 2.84 -11.94 -8.26
N PHE A 179 3.14 -12.92 -9.12
CA PHE A 179 2.14 -13.58 -9.96
C PHE A 179 1.09 -14.34 -9.15
N SER A 180 1.50 -15.08 -8.12
CA SER A 180 0.58 -15.78 -7.23
C SER A 180 -0.33 -14.80 -6.49
N CYS A 181 0.20 -13.68 -5.99
CA CYS A 181 -0.62 -12.65 -5.36
C CYS A 181 -1.65 -12.08 -6.34
N ARG A 182 -1.25 -11.77 -7.58
CA ARG A 182 -2.17 -11.30 -8.63
C ARG A 182 -3.26 -12.31 -8.95
N MET A 183 -2.92 -13.60 -9.02
CA MET A 183 -3.86 -14.70 -9.24
C MET A 183 -4.86 -14.84 -8.09
N VAL A 184 -4.40 -14.77 -6.84
CA VAL A 184 -5.29 -14.80 -5.68
C VAL A 184 -6.24 -13.60 -5.69
N TYR A 185 -5.76 -12.40 -6.03
CA TYR A 185 -6.63 -11.24 -6.22
C TYR A 185 -7.66 -11.46 -7.34
N HIS A 186 -7.21 -12.00 -8.48
CA HIS A 186 -8.08 -12.29 -9.61
C HIS A 186 -9.25 -13.19 -9.19
N PHE A 187 -8.95 -14.27 -8.47
CA PHE A 187 -9.94 -15.18 -7.91
C PHE A 187 -10.81 -14.50 -6.85
N TYR A 188 -10.20 -13.89 -5.83
CA TYR A 188 -10.89 -13.19 -4.74
C TYR A 188 -11.93 -12.19 -5.25
N ASN A 189 -11.58 -11.39 -6.27
CA ASN A 189 -12.44 -10.35 -6.83
C ASN A 189 -13.65 -10.89 -7.60
N ARG A 190 -13.62 -12.18 -8.00
CA ARG A 190 -14.66 -12.83 -8.83
C ARG A 190 -15.50 -13.84 -8.07
N VAL A 191 -15.18 -14.06 -6.80
CA VAL A 191 -15.99 -14.87 -5.89
C VAL A 191 -17.01 -13.96 -5.19
N ASP A 192 -18.14 -14.54 -4.77
CA ASP A 192 -19.17 -13.84 -4.00
C ASP A 192 -18.65 -13.33 -2.65
N LYS A 193 -19.34 -12.34 -2.08
CA LYS A 193 -18.90 -11.64 -0.85
C LYS A 193 -18.81 -12.54 0.38
N ASP A 194 -19.61 -13.59 0.45
CA ASP A 194 -19.65 -14.50 1.60
C ASP A 194 -18.46 -15.45 1.55
N THR A 195 -18.18 -16.01 0.38
CA THR A 195 -17.04 -16.91 0.18
C THR A 195 -15.70 -16.18 0.24
N ARG A 196 -15.63 -14.88 -0.11
CA ARG A 196 -14.41 -14.06 0.03
C ARG A 196 -13.84 -14.06 1.46
N VAL A 197 -14.63 -14.33 2.49
CA VAL A 197 -14.14 -14.42 3.88
C VAL A 197 -13.09 -15.51 4.04
N PHE A 198 -13.21 -16.63 3.32
CA PHE A 198 -12.27 -17.75 3.39
C PHE A 198 -11.00 -17.53 2.54
N VAL A 199 -11.10 -16.70 1.49
CA VAL A 199 -9.95 -16.36 0.63
C VAL A 199 -9.15 -15.18 1.19
N TYR A 200 -9.80 -14.31 1.96
CA TYR A 200 -9.14 -13.15 2.60
C TYR A 200 -7.88 -13.48 3.43
N PRO A 201 -7.84 -14.53 4.28
CA PRO A 201 -6.61 -14.86 5.01
C PRO A 201 -5.46 -15.22 4.07
N VAL A 202 -5.72 -15.79 2.89
CA VAL A 202 -4.68 -16.06 1.87
C VAL A 202 -4.12 -14.73 1.35
N LEU A 203 -4.97 -13.74 1.06
CA LEU A 203 -4.50 -12.39 0.69
C LEU A 203 -3.67 -11.74 1.80
N GLN A 204 -4.06 -11.90 3.06
CA GLN A 204 -3.28 -11.39 4.19
C GLN A 204 -1.95 -12.15 4.36
N ALA A 205 -1.93 -13.45 4.07
CA ALA A 205 -0.70 -14.24 4.06
C ALA A 205 0.28 -13.73 3.00
N PHE A 206 -0.19 -13.37 1.79
CA PHE A 206 0.65 -12.66 0.82
C PHE A 206 1.09 -11.29 1.36
N ARG A 207 0.19 -10.50 1.95
CA ARG A 207 0.49 -9.15 2.45
C ARG A 207 1.51 -9.08 3.58
N PHE A 208 1.65 -10.11 4.40
CA PHE A 208 2.60 -10.08 5.52
C PHE A 208 3.69 -11.13 5.42
N GLY A 209 3.45 -12.23 4.70
CA GLY A 209 4.36 -13.37 4.59
C GLY A 209 5.11 -13.48 3.27
N SER A 210 4.80 -12.68 2.25
CA SER A 210 5.52 -12.75 0.96
C SER A 210 7.05 -12.64 1.06
N PRO A 211 7.65 -11.86 1.98
CA PRO A 211 9.11 -11.80 2.11
C PRO A 211 9.77 -13.14 2.44
N ILE A 212 9.03 -14.10 3.00
CA ILE A 212 9.56 -15.43 3.34
C ILE A 212 10.13 -16.15 2.11
N ALA A 213 9.68 -15.80 0.89
CA ALA A 213 10.24 -16.36 -0.33
C ALA A 213 11.69 -15.94 -0.60
N ILE A 214 12.17 -14.88 0.06
CA ILE A 214 13.49 -14.26 -0.15
C ILE A 214 14.30 -14.23 1.15
N ILE A 215 13.64 -14.21 2.30
CA ILE A 215 14.26 -13.99 3.61
C ILE A 215 13.91 -15.16 4.53
N ASP A 216 14.91 -15.62 5.29
CA ASP A 216 14.72 -16.69 6.26
C ASP A 216 13.73 -16.31 7.35
N LEU A 217 12.82 -17.23 7.68
CA LEU A 217 11.78 -16.97 8.66
C LEU A 217 12.25 -17.28 10.08
N HIS A 218 12.42 -16.24 10.89
CA HIS A 218 12.60 -16.39 12.33
C HIS A 218 11.28 -16.70 13.06
N SER A 219 11.33 -17.44 14.18
CA SER A 219 10.12 -17.83 14.94
C SER A 219 9.29 -16.61 15.39
N ALA A 220 9.95 -15.60 15.97
CA ALA A 220 9.30 -14.33 16.30
C ALA A 220 8.71 -13.61 15.07
N GLY A 221 9.35 -13.73 13.91
CA GLY A 221 8.82 -13.22 12.64
C GLY A 221 7.53 -13.94 12.22
N ALA A 222 7.46 -15.25 12.40
CA ALA A 222 6.24 -16.03 12.15
C ALA A 222 5.09 -15.60 13.07
N ALA A 223 5.38 -15.41 14.38
CA ALA A 223 4.41 -14.86 15.32
C ALA A 223 3.92 -13.47 14.90
N LEU A 224 4.83 -12.61 14.41
CA LEU A 224 4.49 -11.27 13.94
C LEU A 224 3.55 -11.32 12.73
N ILE A 225 3.85 -12.18 11.74
CA ILE A 225 3.00 -12.37 10.56
C ILE A 225 1.60 -12.85 10.96
N LEU A 226 1.51 -13.91 11.76
CA LEU A 226 0.22 -14.47 12.20
C LEU A 226 -0.58 -13.46 13.03
N SER A 227 0.10 -12.66 13.85
CA SER A 227 -0.53 -11.59 14.61
C SER A 227 -1.13 -10.49 13.74
N GLN A 228 -0.67 -10.31 12.49
CA GLN A 228 -1.32 -9.41 11.53
C GLN A 228 -2.48 -10.07 10.79
N ILE A 229 -2.31 -11.34 10.40
CA ILE A 229 -3.29 -12.07 9.58
C ILE A 229 -4.56 -12.37 10.38
N ILE A 230 -4.44 -12.99 11.56
CA ILE A 230 -5.59 -13.52 12.32
C ILE A 230 -6.57 -12.41 12.70
N PRO A 231 -6.15 -11.28 13.31
CA PRO A 231 -7.09 -10.23 13.71
C PRO A 231 -7.75 -9.54 12.51
N ARG A 232 -7.02 -9.33 11.41
CA ARG A 232 -7.61 -8.76 10.18
C ARG A 232 -8.64 -9.69 9.56
N TRP A 233 -8.36 -11.00 9.57
CA TRP A 233 -9.30 -12.00 9.10
C TRP A 233 -10.56 -12.04 9.97
N PHE A 234 -10.39 -12.04 11.29
CA PHE A 234 -11.51 -11.97 12.24
C PHE A 234 -12.36 -10.70 12.02
N GLU A 235 -11.73 -9.53 11.96
CA GLU A 235 -12.42 -8.25 11.71
C GLU A 235 -13.21 -8.27 10.39
N TYR A 236 -12.62 -8.81 9.32
CA TYR A 236 -13.28 -8.95 8.04
C TYR A 236 -14.46 -9.93 8.08
N GLY A 237 -14.32 -11.04 8.81
CA GLY A 237 -15.40 -11.99 9.05
C GLY A 237 -16.58 -11.36 9.79
N VAL A 238 -16.30 -10.61 10.87
CA VAL A 238 -17.32 -9.88 11.63
C VAL A 238 -18.03 -8.86 10.74
N TYR A 239 -17.29 -8.08 9.94
CA TYR A 239 -17.85 -7.13 9.00
C TYR A 239 -18.83 -7.79 8.01
N ARG A 240 -18.46 -8.93 7.43
CA ARG A 240 -19.31 -9.65 6.47
C ARG A 240 -20.52 -10.29 7.13
N TYR A 241 -20.32 -10.92 8.28
CA TYR A 241 -21.41 -11.51 9.05
C TYR A 241 -22.45 -10.46 9.46
N GLN A 242 -21.99 -9.30 9.94
CA GLN A 242 -22.88 -8.21 10.34
C GLN A 242 -23.71 -7.65 9.19
N ARG A 243 -23.08 -7.50 8.01
CA ARG A 243 -23.77 -7.04 6.81
C ARG A 243 -24.84 -8.02 6.35
N LYS A 244 -24.54 -9.32 6.37
CA LYS A 244 -25.46 -10.37 5.93
C LYS A 244 -26.66 -10.55 6.86
N HIS A 245 -26.41 -10.58 8.18
CA HIS A 245 -27.44 -10.96 9.15
C HIS A 245 -28.14 -9.78 9.83
N PHE A 246 -27.53 -8.59 9.87
CA PHE A 246 -28.07 -7.42 10.57
C PHE A 246 -28.23 -6.19 9.66
N ALA A 247 -27.96 -6.31 8.36
CA ALA A 247 -27.99 -5.21 7.38
C ALA A 247 -27.16 -3.97 7.77
N LEU A 248 -26.16 -4.15 8.64
CA LEU A 248 -25.23 -3.10 9.04
C LEU A 248 -24.15 -2.94 7.97
N SER A 249 -24.06 -1.77 7.36
CA SER A 249 -23.06 -1.45 6.32
C SER A 249 -21.76 -0.86 6.89
N THR A 250 -21.73 -0.55 8.18
CA THR A 250 -20.58 0.05 8.86
C THR A 250 -19.53 -1.00 9.24
N TRP A 251 -18.27 -0.58 9.27
CA TRP A 251 -17.20 -1.42 9.80
C TRP A 251 -17.41 -1.63 11.31
N PRO A 252 -17.22 -2.86 11.82
CA PRO A 252 -17.43 -3.16 13.23
C PRO A 252 -16.41 -2.42 14.09
N LYS A 253 -16.85 -1.94 15.26
CA LYS A 253 -15.94 -1.42 16.29
C LYS A 253 -15.30 -2.59 17.03
N VAL A 254 -14.23 -3.15 16.46
CA VAL A 254 -13.42 -4.20 17.09
C VAL A 254 -12.12 -3.58 17.58
N PRO A 255 -11.60 -3.92 18.77
CA PRO A 255 -10.31 -3.44 19.25
C PRO A 255 -9.17 -4.17 18.53
N ALA A 256 -9.02 -3.88 17.22
CA ALA A 256 -8.15 -4.63 16.31
C ALA A 256 -6.67 -4.58 16.73
N ARG A 257 -6.18 -3.48 17.33
CA ARG A 257 -4.78 -3.41 17.79
C ARG A 257 -4.58 -4.24 19.05
N THR A 258 -5.58 -4.26 19.94
CA THR A 258 -5.57 -5.12 21.12
C THR A 258 -5.56 -6.59 20.73
N LEU A 259 -6.39 -7.00 19.75
CA LEU A 259 -6.36 -8.36 19.22
C LEU A 259 -5.00 -8.75 18.63
N ARG A 260 -4.34 -7.82 17.91
CA ARG A 260 -2.97 -8.02 17.39
C ARG A 260 -1.96 -8.21 18.51
N LEU A 261 -1.99 -7.35 19.53
CA LEU A 261 -1.12 -7.46 20.70
C LEU A 261 -1.31 -8.80 21.43
N ILE A 262 -2.56 -9.18 21.71
CA ILE A 262 -2.88 -10.44 22.41
C ILE A 262 -2.43 -11.63 21.57
N THR A 263 -2.74 -11.66 20.27
CA THR A 263 -2.33 -12.74 19.37
C THR A 263 -0.81 -12.86 19.33
N PHE A 264 -0.09 -11.74 19.22
CA PHE A 264 1.37 -11.74 19.20
C PHE A 264 1.95 -12.25 20.52
N LEU A 265 1.42 -11.81 21.67
CA LEU A 265 1.84 -12.26 22.99
C LEU A 265 1.62 -13.77 23.19
N LEU A 266 0.44 -14.28 22.82
CA LEU A 266 0.13 -15.71 22.95
C LEU A 266 1.11 -16.57 22.12
N LEU A 267 1.39 -16.15 20.89
CA LEU A 267 2.33 -16.86 20.01
C LEU A 267 3.77 -16.76 20.51
N LEU A 268 4.21 -15.58 20.99
CA LEU A 268 5.55 -15.43 21.56
C LEU A 268 5.73 -16.27 22.82
N VAL A 269 4.75 -16.32 23.72
CA VAL A 269 4.80 -17.16 24.93
C VAL A 269 4.88 -18.64 24.55
N ALA A 270 4.09 -19.09 23.58
CA ALA A 270 4.16 -20.46 23.08
C ALA A 270 5.54 -20.80 22.50
N ILE A 271 6.13 -19.90 21.70
CA ILE A 271 7.48 -20.07 21.15
C ILE A 271 8.53 -20.09 22.26
N LEU A 272 8.42 -19.20 23.24
CA LEU A 272 9.33 -19.13 24.38
C LEU A 272 9.33 -20.43 25.18
N ILE A 273 8.15 -21.00 25.46
CA ILE A 273 8.02 -22.28 26.16
C ILE A 273 8.62 -23.42 25.32
N ALA A 274 8.37 -23.43 24.02
CA ALA A 274 8.79 -24.53 23.15
C ALA A 274 10.28 -24.51 22.76
N ARG A 275 10.87 -23.32 22.61
CA ARG A 275 12.21 -23.14 22.01
C ARG A 275 13.16 -22.28 22.84
N GLY A 276 12.73 -21.77 23.99
CA GLY A 276 13.54 -20.94 24.86
C GLY A 276 13.69 -19.50 24.36
N MET A 277 14.55 -18.74 25.06
CA MET A 277 14.69 -17.30 24.86
C MET A 277 15.23 -16.92 23.49
N ASP A 278 16.20 -17.67 22.97
CA ASP A 278 16.86 -17.35 21.70
C ASP A 278 15.86 -17.27 20.53
N ALA A 279 14.81 -18.10 20.56
CA ALA A 279 13.77 -18.12 19.54
C ALA A 279 12.89 -16.86 19.50
N ILE A 280 12.94 -16.02 20.54
CA ILE A 280 12.25 -14.73 20.60
C ILE A 280 13.19 -13.53 20.67
N MET A 281 14.51 -13.73 20.69
CA MET A 281 15.49 -12.63 20.67
C MET A 281 15.79 -12.18 19.24
N ALA A 282 14.80 -11.62 18.57
CA ALA A 282 14.92 -11.09 17.21
C ALA A 282 14.23 -9.72 17.06
N PRO A 283 14.58 -8.92 16.04
CA PRO A 283 13.93 -7.64 15.74
C PRO A 283 12.40 -7.68 15.72
N ALA A 284 11.78 -8.77 15.27
CA ALA A 284 10.33 -8.97 15.28
C ALA A 284 9.72 -8.81 16.67
N SER A 285 10.45 -9.13 17.75
CA SER A 285 9.97 -8.97 19.13
C SER A 285 9.79 -7.52 19.55
N LEU A 286 10.44 -6.56 18.86
CA LEU A 286 10.17 -5.13 19.03
C LEU A 286 8.73 -4.76 18.62
N ALA A 287 8.05 -5.61 17.85
CA ALA A 287 6.63 -5.42 17.56
C ALA A 287 5.77 -5.44 18.84
N LEU A 288 6.23 -6.05 19.93
CA LEU A 288 5.54 -6.00 21.22
C LEU A 288 5.41 -4.55 21.71
N LEU A 289 6.49 -3.78 21.66
CA LEU A 289 6.50 -2.37 22.05
C LEU A 289 5.63 -1.54 21.10
N LEU A 290 5.73 -1.82 19.79
CA LEU A 290 4.91 -1.16 18.78
C LEU A 290 3.41 -1.37 19.03
N PHE A 291 2.99 -2.60 19.26
CA PHE A 291 1.57 -2.93 19.49
C PHE A 291 1.09 -2.42 20.84
N ALA A 292 1.88 -2.54 21.90
CA ALA A 292 1.56 -1.96 23.21
C ALA A 292 1.37 -0.44 23.12
N TYR A 293 2.27 0.27 22.44
CA TYR A 293 2.15 1.70 22.20
C TYR A 293 0.89 2.03 21.38
N ALA A 294 0.60 1.25 20.34
CA ALA A 294 -0.59 1.46 19.51
C ALA A 294 -1.90 1.26 20.29
N VAL A 295 -1.98 0.23 21.15
CA VAL A 295 -3.12 0.01 22.05
C VAL A 295 -3.26 1.19 23.02
N TYR A 296 -2.17 1.55 23.71
CA TYR A 296 -2.16 2.66 24.66
C TYR A 296 -2.64 3.97 24.03
N ARG A 297 -2.15 4.28 22.82
CA ARG A 297 -2.39 5.56 22.17
C ARG A 297 -3.78 5.68 21.54
N PHE A 298 -4.36 4.57 21.06
CA PHE A 298 -5.56 4.61 20.23
C PHE A 298 -6.77 3.88 20.79
N GLU A 299 -6.61 2.88 21.66
CA GLU A 299 -7.73 2.04 22.14
C GLU A 299 -7.91 2.10 23.66
N ALA A 300 -6.85 2.38 24.43
CA ALA A 300 -6.90 2.28 25.89
C ALA A 300 -7.92 3.20 26.56
N ARG A 301 -8.22 4.37 25.97
CA ARG A 301 -9.26 5.28 26.51
C ARG A 301 -10.66 4.74 26.29
N GLU A 302 -10.94 4.26 25.09
CA GLU A 302 -12.25 3.68 24.73
C GLU A 302 -12.50 2.41 25.54
N LEU A 303 -11.51 1.50 25.61
CA LEU A 303 -11.61 0.29 26.41
C LEU A 303 -11.85 0.57 27.90
N LYS A 304 -11.24 1.63 28.45
CA LYS A 304 -11.48 2.04 29.84
C LYS A 304 -12.87 2.66 30.04
N ALA A 305 -13.37 3.41 29.05
CA ALA A 305 -14.70 4.01 29.11
C ALA A 305 -15.81 2.95 29.01
N ASP A 306 -15.59 1.90 28.20
CA ASP A 306 -16.53 0.80 28.01
C ASP A 306 -16.49 -0.22 29.16
N PHE A 307 -15.42 -0.23 29.96
CA PHE A 307 -15.31 -1.12 31.11
C PHE A 307 -16.35 -0.76 32.18
N ARG A 308 -17.33 -1.65 32.34
CA ARG A 308 -18.34 -1.58 33.40
C ARG A 308 -18.27 -2.85 34.22
N ARG A 309 -18.03 -2.71 35.53
CA ARG A 309 -18.18 -3.86 36.43
C ARG A 309 -19.68 -4.11 36.61
N LEU A 310 -20.15 -5.30 36.23
CA LEU A 310 -21.56 -5.69 36.33
C LEU A 310 -22.10 -5.61 37.78
N ASN A 311 -21.22 -5.70 38.77
CA ASN A 311 -21.56 -5.58 40.19
C ASN A 311 -21.56 -4.14 40.75
N ARG A 312 -21.34 -3.12 39.92
CA ARG A 312 -21.50 -1.71 40.30
C ARG A 312 -22.67 -1.12 39.51
N MET A 313 -23.72 -0.68 40.21
CA MET A 313 -24.83 0.01 39.56
C MET A 313 -24.31 1.25 38.81
N PRO A 314 -24.88 1.60 37.64
CA PRO A 314 -24.49 2.81 36.93
C PRO A 314 -24.75 4.01 37.84
N VAL A 315 -23.72 4.82 38.07
CA VAL A 315 -23.87 6.14 38.72
C VAL A 315 -24.65 7.01 37.72
N THR A 316 -25.92 7.25 38.02
CA THR A 316 -26.79 8.20 37.33
C THR A 316 -26.33 9.63 37.55
#